data_AF-A0AAU6W576-F1
#
_entry.id   AF-A0AAU6W576-F1
#
_cell.length_a   1.000
_cell.length_b   1.000
_cell.length_c   1.000
_cell.angle_alpha   90.00
_cell.angle_beta   90.00
_cell.angle_gamma   90.00
#
_symmetry.space_group_name_H-M   'P 1'
#
loop_
_entity.id
_entity.type
_entity.pdbx_description
1 polymer ?
#
loop_
_entity_poly.entity_id
_entity_poly.type
_entity_poly.pdbx_seq_one_letter_code
_entity_poly.pdbx_strand_id
1 'polypeptide(L)'
;MNIKIHNQKKNKIIEKIKWTFIFINFILCILIDCYLNKINFFIRFALITCLISFALGILIYTKKGKIILLYINSSKNEIQKIMWPKYKETLYTTVIIILVTIFMSLLLWGLDNIIFRLIAFVIGLRL
;
A
#
# COMPACT_ATOMS: atom_id res chain seq x y z
N MET A 1 -11.96 -37.27 27.96
CA MET A 1 -11.36 -35.92 28.12
C MET A 1 -9.89 -35.85 27.66
N ASN A 2 -9.04 -36.86 27.92
CA ASN A 2 -7.60 -36.85 27.58
C ASN A 2 -7.23 -36.76 26.08
N ILE A 3 -8.04 -37.34 25.18
CA ILE A 3 -7.71 -37.41 23.74
C ILE A 3 -7.71 -36.02 23.08
N LYS A 4 -8.64 -35.13 23.48
CA LYS A 4 -8.70 -33.75 22.97
C LYS A 4 -7.50 -32.92 23.43
N ILE A 5 -7.07 -33.11 24.68
CA ILE A 5 -5.91 -32.41 25.28
C ILE A 5 -4.61 -32.84 24.57
N HIS A 6 -4.45 -34.13 24.29
CA HIS A 6 -3.29 -34.63 23.55
C HIS A 6 -3.24 -34.09 22.11
N ASN A 7 -4.37 -34.07 21.39
CA ASN A 7 -4.44 -33.53 20.03
C ASN A 7 -4.18 -32.02 19.98
N GLN A 8 -4.66 -31.25 20.96
CA GLN A 8 -4.36 -29.82 21.08
C GLN A 8 -2.87 -29.57 21.35
N LYS A 9 -2.24 -30.36 22.24
CA LYS A 9 -0.81 -30.26 22.55
C LYS A 9 0.05 -30.62 21.34
N LYS A 10 -0.26 -31.71 20.64
CA LYS A 10 0.42 -32.14 19.40
C LYS A 10 0.36 -31.07 18.31
N ASN A 11 -0.82 -30.49 18.12
CA ASN A 11 -1.05 -29.41 17.16
C ASN A 11 -0.25 -28.12 17.48
N LYS A 12 -0.13 -27.78 18.76
CA LYS A 12 0.67 -26.62 19.22
C LYS A 12 2.17 -26.83 18.97
N ILE A 13 2.67 -28.05 19.14
CA ILE A 13 4.08 -28.40 18.88
C ILE A 13 4.38 -28.33 17.38
N ILE A 14 3.51 -28.87 16.52
CA ILE A 14 3.67 -28.81 15.06
C ILE A 14 3.71 -27.35 14.57
N GLU A 15 2.86 -26.48 15.10
CA GLU A 15 2.90 -25.05 14.78
C GLU A 15 4.19 -24.37 15.24
N LYS A 16 4.66 -24.70 16.46
CA LYS A 16 5.93 -24.16 16.97
C LYS A 16 7.11 -24.56 16.08
N ILE A 17 7.13 -25.81 15.60
CA ILE A 17 8.16 -26.32 14.67
C ILE A 17 8.11 -25.59 13.32
N LYS A 18 6.90 -25.39 12.75
CA LYS A 18 6.75 -24.62 11.50
C LYS A 18 7.24 -23.18 11.65
N TRP A 19 6.93 -22.54 12.78
CA TRP A 19 7.41 -21.19 13.08
C TRP A 19 8.92 -21.11 13.24
N THR A 20 9.55 -22.08 13.93
CA THR A 20 11.02 -22.11 14.03
C THR A 20 11.70 -22.28 12.67
N PHE A 21 11.09 -23.05 11.75
CA PHE A 21 11.62 -23.24 10.41
C PHE A 21 11.56 -21.95 9.57
N ILE A 22 10.51 -21.15 9.74
CA ILE A 22 10.39 -19.82 9.09
C ILE A 22 11.49 -18.88 9.59
N PHE A 23 11.73 -18.83 10.91
CA PHE A 23 12.81 -18.01 11.48
C PHE A 23 14.19 -18.43 10.97
N ILE A 24 14.45 -19.74 10.87
CA ILE A 24 15.69 -20.27 10.29
C ILE A 24 15.87 -19.84 8.83
N ASN A 25 14.82 -19.91 8.01
CA ASN A 25 14.91 -19.45 6.61
C ASN A 25 15.18 -17.95 6.50
N PHE A 26 14.62 -17.15 7.40
CA PHE A 26 14.86 -15.71 7.44
C PHE A 26 16.32 -15.39 7.77
N ILE A 27 16.88 -16.08 8.78
CA ILE A 27 18.30 -15.96 9.15
C ILE A 27 19.20 -16.42 7.99
N LEU A 28 18.84 -17.51 7.31
CA LEU A 28 19.58 -18.02 6.17
C LEU A 28 19.57 -17.02 5.00
N CYS A 29 18.43 -16.34 4.75
CA CYS A 29 18.32 -15.30 3.73
C CYS A 29 19.26 -14.13 4.00
N ILE A 30 19.39 -13.70 5.27
CA ILE A 30 20.30 -12.63 5.68
C ILE A 30 21.77 -13.06 5.50
N LEU A 31 22.10 -14.29 5.88
CA LEU A 31 23.46 -14.85 5.71
C LEU A 31 23.87 -14.92 4.23
N ILE A 32 22.94 -15.32 3.36
CA ILE A 32 23.14 -15.37 1.91
C ILE A 32 23.43 -13.98 1.34
N ASP A 33 22.68 -12.96 1.76
CA ASP A 33 22.89 -11.58 1.32
C ASP A 33 24.28 -11.05 1.73
N CYS A 34 24.70 -11.32 2.99
CA CYS A 34 26.02 -10.94 3.47
C CYS A 34 27.17 -11.63 2.71
N TYR A 35 27.03 -12.92 2.39
CA TYR A 35 28.09 -13.69 1.72
C TYR A 35 28.21 -13.36 0.23
N LEU A 36 27.08 -13.12 -0.44
CA LEU A 36 27.03 -12.88 -1.89
C LEU A 36 27.21 -11.40 -2.29
N ASN A 37 27.63 -10.53 -1.38
CA ASN A 37 27.78 -9.09 -1.64
C ASN A 37 28.84 -8.75 -2.72
N LYS A 38 29.68 -9.72 -3.12
CA LYS A 38 30.71 -9.56 -4.17
C LYS A 38 30.31 -10.11 -5.56
N ILE A 39 29.13 -10.69 -5.72
CA ILE A 39 28.66 -11.31 -6.98
C ILE A 39 27.65 -10.43 -7.72
N ASN A 40 27.45 -10.71 -9.02
CA ASN A 40 26.45 -10.08 -9.89
C ASN A 40 25.05 -9.98 -9.26
N PHE A 41 24.46 -8.79 -9.34
CA PHE A 41 23.16 -8.44 -8.77
C PHE A 41 22.01 -9.41 -9.12
N PHE A 42 21.96 -9.91 -10.37
CA PHE A 42 20.89 -10.79 -10.85
C PHE A 42 20.81 -12.13 -10.10
N ILE A 43 21.97 -12.73 -9.77
CA ILE A 43 22.03 -14.02 -9.08
C ILE A 43 21.50 -13.86 -7.65
N ARG A 44 21.87 -12.77 -6.98
CA ARG A 44 21.39 -12.43 -5.64
C ARG A 44 19.87 -12.25 -5.61
N PHE A 45 19.32 -11.49 -6.57
CA PHE A 45 17.89 -11.24 -6.64
C PHE A 45 17.07 -12.52 -6.84
N ALA A 46 17.54 -13.41 -7.74
CA ALA A 46 16.89 -14.70 -7.98
C ALA A 46 16.91 -15.60 -6.74
N LEU A 47 18.05 -15.67 -6.03
CA LEU A 47 18.22 -16.54 -4.86
C LEU A 47 17.38 -16.07 -3.67
N ILE A 48 17.36 -14.76 -3.40
CA ILE A 48 16.51 -14.17 -2.35
C ILE A 48 15.02 -14.37 -2.67
N THR A 49 14.60 -14.17 -3.92
CA THR A 49 13.21 -14.39 -4.35
C THR A 49 12.79 -15.86 -4.22
N CYS A 50 13.71 -16.80 -4.44
CA CYS A 50 13.43 -18.22 -4.23
C CYS A 50 13.19 -18.52 -2.74
N LEU A 51 14.06 -18.03 -1.84
CA LEU A 51 13.89 -18.23 -0.39
C LEU A 51 12.62 -17.59 0.16
N ILE A 52 12.29 -16.36 -0.29
CA ILE A 52 11.07 -15.67 0.17
C ILE A 52 9.82 -16.44 -0.26
N SER A 53 9.81 -16.98 -1.48
CA SER A 53 8.70 -17.80 -2.00
C SER A 53 8.53 -19.09 -1.20
N PHE A 54 9.63 -19.72 -0.80
CA PHE A 54 9.61 -20.92 0.03
C PHE A 54 9.01 -20.62 1.43
N ALA A 55 9.47 -19.54 2.07
CA ALA A 55 8.96 -19.10 3.36
C ALA A 55 7.46 -18.75 3.31
N LEU A 56 7.02 -18.07 2.25
CA LEU A 56 5.61 -17.75 2.01
C LEU A 56 4.76 -19.01 1.83
N GLY A 57 5.24 -20.00 1.07
CA GLY A 57 4.57 -21.29 0.92
C GLY A 57 4.31 -21.96 2.27
N ILE A 58 5.32 -22.03 3.13
CA ILE A 58 5.21 -22.64 4.47
C ILE A 58 4.25 -21.87 5.38
N LEU A 59 4.22 -20.54 5.25
CA LEU A 59 3.33 -19.67 6.01
C LEU A 59 1.86 -19.91 5.64
N ILE A 60 1.55 -20.10 4.35
CA ILE A 60 0.21 -20.43 3.84
C ILE A 60 -0.30 -21.76 4.41
N TYR A 61 0.57 -22.78 4.52
CA TYR A 61 0.23 -24.08 5.10
C TYR A 61 0.15 -24.10 6.64
N THR A 62 0.40 -22.98 7.31
CA THR A 62 0.29 -22.87 8.77
C THR A 62 -1.14 -22.49 9.16
N LYS A 63 -1.59 -22.91 10.36
CA LYS A 63 -2.98 -22.65 10.80
C LYS A 63 -3.35 -21.16 10.78
N LYS A 64 -2.41 -20.30 11.18
CA LYS A 64 -2.56 -18.84 11.07
C LYS A 64 -2.76 -18.40 9.61
N GLY A 65 -2.00 -18.95 8.66
CA GLY A 65 -2.15 -18.67 7.22
C GLY A 65 -3.54 -19.03 6.69
N LYS A 66 -4.05 -20.21 7.05
CA LYS A 66 -5.42 -20.63 6.67
C LYS A 66 -6.50 -19.73 7.26
N ILE A 67 -6.34 -19.29 8.51
CA ILE A 67 -7.26 -18.35 9.16
C ILE A 67 -7.26 -17.01 8.41
N ILE A 68 -6.08 -16.48 8.09
CA ILE A 68 -5.94 -15.22 7.35
C ILE A 68 -6.56 -15.32 5.95
N LEU A 69 -6.38 -16.44 5.25
CA LEU A 69 -7.03 -16.69 3.95
C LEU A 69 -8.56 -16.71 4.05
N LEU A 70 -9.10 -17.32 5.11
CA LEU A 70 -10.55 -17.30 5.38
C LEU A 70 -11.03 -15.88 5.68
N TYR A 71 -10.28 -15.09 6.46
CA TYR A 71 -10.60 -13.68 6.72
C TYR A 71 -10.60 -12.84 5.44
N ILE A 72 -9.60 -12.99 4.57
CA ILE A 72 -9.55 -12.27 3.28
C ILE A 72 -10.78 -12.58 2.44
N ASN A 73 -11.18 -13.85 2.39
CA ASN A 73 -12.39 -14.25 1.66
C ASN A 73 -13.66 -13.67 2.29
N SER A 74 -13.77 -13.63 3.61
CA SER A 74 -14.90 -13.01 4.31
C SER A 74 -14.95 -11.49 4.10
N SER A 75 -13.80 -10.79 4.12
CA SER A 75 -13.73 -9.34 3.89
C SER A 75 -14.07 -8.93 2.47
N LYS A 76 -13.85 -9.79 1.46
CA LYS A 76 -14.31 -9.53 0.08
C LYS A 76 -15.83 -9.36 -0.01
N ASN A 77 -16.58 -10.13 0.77
CA ASN A 77 -18.05 -10.02 0.82
C ASN A 77 -18.53 -8.75 1.53
N GLU A 78 -17.69 -8.11 2.35
CA GLU A 78 -17.99 -6.83 2.99
C GLU A 78 -17.63 -5.65 2.11
N ILE A 79 -16.52 -5.74 1.36
CA ILE A 79 -16.11 -4.71 0.39
C ILE A 79 -17.17 -4.51 -0.70
N GLN A 80 -17.87 -5.58 -1.09
CA GLN A 80 -18.99 -5.50 -2.03
C GLN A 80 -20.24 -4.80 -1.48
N LYS A 81 -20.33 -4.61 -0.15
CA LYS A 81 -21.40 -3.80 0.47
C LYS A 81 -21.09 -2.31 0.47
N ILE A 82 -19.87 -1.93 0.09
CA ILE A 82 -19.52 -0.54 -0.15
C ILE A 82 -20.20 -0.16 -1.47
N MET A 83 -21.39 0.42 -1.36
CA MET A 83 -22.04 1.14 -2.46
C MET A 83 -21.16 2.33 -2.81
N TRP A 84 -20.11 2.09 -3.60
CA TRP A 84 -19.24 3.17 -4.07
C TRP A 84 -20.10 4.20 -4.79
N PRO A 85 -19.93 5.49 -4.44
CA PRO A 85 -20.78 6.56 -4.93
C PRO A 85 -20.80 6.56 -6.45
N LYS A 86 -22.00 6.67 -7.03
CA LYS A 86 -22.20 6.68 -8.48
C LYS A 86 -21.50 7.90 -9.09
N TYR A 87 -20.62 7.67 -10.06
CA TYR A 87 -19.77 8.67 -10.71
C TYR A 87 -20.49 9.92 -11.24
N LYS A 88 -21.79 9.82 -11.53
CA LYS A 88 -22.56 10.93 -12.11
C LYS A 88 -22.68 12.11 -11.15
N GLU A 89 -22.89 11.87 -9.85
CA GLU A 89 -23.11 12.95 -8.87
C GLU A 89 -21.81 13.70 -8.55
N THR A 90 -20.68 12.99 -8.51
CA THR A 90 -19.36 13.57 -8.24
C THR A 90 -18.84 14.44 -9.39
N LEU A 91 -19.25 14.16 -10.63
CA LEU A 91 -18.84 14.97 -11.79
C LEU A 91 -19.57 16.32 -11.85
N TYR A 92 -20.85 16.38 -11.47
CA TYR A 92 -21.57 17.65 -11.46
C TYR A 92 -20.94 18.64 -10.50
N THR A 93 -20.54 18.18 -9.30
CA THR A 93 -19.93 19.07 -8.30
C THR A 93 -18.53 19.53 -8.70
N THR A 94 -17.69 18.66 -9.30
CA THR A 94 -16.36 19.06 -9.77
C THR A 94 -16.41 20.04 -10.94
N VAL A 95 -17.35 19.86 -11.88
CA VAL A 95 -17.57 20.80 -13.00
C VAL A 95 -17.99 22.17 -12.49
N ILE A 96 -18.91 22.23 -11.52
CA ILE A 96 -19.32 23.49 -10.89
C ILE A 96 -18.10 24.19 -10.25
N ILE A 97 -17.28 23.45 -9.51
CA ILE A 97 -16.07 24.01 -8.88
C ILE A 97 -15.10 24.57 -9.93
N ILE A 98 -14.83 23.82 -11.02
CA ILE A 98 -13.95 24.27 -12.11
C ILE A 98 -14.46 25.57 -12.74
N LEU A 99 -15.78 25.67 -12.95
CA LEU A 99 -16.39 26.85 -13.55
C LEU A 99 -16.23 28.08 -12.63
N VAL A 100 -16.46 27.90 -11.33
CA VAL A 100 -16.29 28.98 -10.33
C VAL A 100 -14.82 29.38 -10.18
N THR A 101 -13.88 28.44 -10.17
CA THR A 101 -12.44 28.76 -10.03
C THR A 101 -11.90 29.50 -11.25
N ILE A 102 -12.31 29.12 -12.47
CA ILE A 102 -11.95 29.85 -13.70
C ILE A 102 -12.51 31.28 -13.63
N PHE A 103 -13.76 31.45 -13.21
CA PHE A 103 -14.38 32.76 -13.09
C PHE A 103 -13.63 33.65 -12.09
N MET A 104 -13.32 33.13 -10.91
CA MET A 104 -12.55 33.87 -9.90
C MET A 104 -11.13 34.19 -10.36
N SER A 105 -10.45 33.24 -11.02
CA SER A 105 -9.11 33.47 -11.57
C SER A 105 -9.12 34.57 -12.64
N LEU A 106 -10.14 34.61 -13.50
CA LEU A 106 -10.28 35.63 -14.53
C LEU A 106 -10.55 37.02 -13.92
N LEU A 107 -11.39 37.08 -12.89
CA LEU A 107 -11.69 38.32 -12.17
C LEU A 107 -10.44 38.89 -11.48
N LEU A 108 -9.70 38.05 -10.73
CA LEU A 108 -8.46 38.49 -10.08
C LEU A 108 -7.44 38.97 -11.12
N TRP A 109 -7.18 38.16 -12.15
CA TRP A 109 -6.25 38.52 -13.21
C TRP A 109 -6.60 39.85 -13.89
N GLY A 110 -7.88 40.12 -14.16
CA GLY A 110 -8.33 41.39 -14.71
C GLY A 110 -8.06 42.57 -13.79
N LEU A 111 -8.36 42.42 -12.49
CA LEU A 111 -8.12 43.44 -11.48
C LEU A 111 -6.63 43.72 -11.28
N ASP A 112 -5.81 42.68 -11.17
CA ASP A 112 -4.36 42.77 -11.02
C ASP A 112 -3.72 43.54 -12.19
N ASN A 113 -4.15 43.27 -13.42
CA ASN A 113 -3.67 43.99 -14.61
C ASN A 113 -4.07 45.47 -14.62
N ILE A 114 -5.28 45.80 -14.15
CA ILE A 114 -5.73 47.19 -14.03
C ILE A 114 -4.90 47.93 -12.98
N ILE A 115 -4.70 47.31 -11.81
CA ILE A 115 -3.94 47.90 -10.70
C ILE A 115 -2.48 48.12 -11.12
N PHE A 116 -1.86 47.11 -11.74
CA PHE A 116 -0.49 47.21 -12.22
C PHE A 116 -0.31 48.36 -13.23
N ARG A 117 -1.24 48.52 -14.16
CA ARG A 117 -1.23 49.62 -15.14
C ARG A 117 -1.41 50.99 -14.50
N LEU A 118 -2.28 51.11 -13.49
CA LEU A 118 -2.44 52.37 -12.72
C LEU A 118 -1.16 52.71 -11.96
N ILE A 119 -0.55 51.73 -11.29
CA ILE A 119 0.71 51.91 -10.57
C ILE A 119 1.83 52.33 -11.53
N ALA A 120 1.94 51.66 -12.68
CA ALA A 120 2.92 52.01 -13.72
C ALA A 120 2.71 53.43 -14.26
N PHE A 121 1.46 53.86 -14.46
CA PHE A 121 1.14 55.23 -14.88
C PHE A 121 1.57 56.27 -13.85
N VAL A 122 1.30 56.02 -12.56
CA VAL A 122 1.68 56.95 -11.47
C VAL A 122 3.20 57.04 -11.30
N ILE A 123 3.92 55.91 -11.39
CA ILE A 123 5.38 55.90 -11.30
C ILE A 123 6.02 56.56 -12.52
N GLY A 124 5.50 56.27 -13.72
CA GLY A 124 5.97 56.87 -14.97
C GLY A 124 5.72 58.38 -15.08
N LEU A 125 4.83 58.94 -14.26
CA LEU A 125 4.62 60.40 -14.17
C LEU A 125 5.64 61.11 -13.27
N ARG A 126 6.35 60.36 -12.43
CA ARG A 126 7.30 60.89 -11.42
C ARG A 126 8.77 60.82 -11.86
N LEU A 127 9.07 60.09 -12.95
CA LEU A 127 10.40 59.90 -13.53
C LEU A 127 10.50 60.71 -14.83
#